data_AF-A0A382WB37-F1
#
_entry.id   AF-A0A382WB37-F1
#
_cell.length_a   1.000
_cell.length_b   1.000
_cell.length_c   1.000
_cell.angle_alpha   90.00
_cell.angle_beta   90.00
_cell.angle_gamma   90.00
#
_symmetry.space_group_name_H-M   'P 1'
#
loop_
_entity.id
_entity.type
_entity.pdbx_description
1 polymer ?
#
loop_
_entity_poly.entity_id
_entity_poly.type
_entity_poly.pdbx_seq_one_letter_code
_entity_poly.pdbx_strand_id
1 'polypeptide(L)'
;MTAGTLSTSAADAENSGDAGARTGDGVEETTILELQQSMASGERTARFLTEAYLERIEEIDSTGPALNSVLALNPDALDIASALDRERQERGPRGALHGIPVLLKDNL
;
A
#
# COMPACT_ATOMS: atom_id res chain seq x y z
N MET A 1 28.32 -38.65 22.03
CA MET A 1 28.96 -38.21 20.76
C MET A 1 28.10 -38.83 19.67
N THR A 2 27.20 -38.13 18.98
CA THR A 2 27.43 -36.99 18.06
C THR A 2 26.17 -36.15 17.91
N ALA A 3 26.35 -34.90 17.47
CA ALA A 3 25.36 -33.85 17.36
C ALA A 3 24.58 -33.86 16.03
N GLY A 4 23.41 -33.21 16.04
CA GLY A 4 23.03 -32.23 15.02
C GLY A 4 22.06 -32.67 13.92
N THR A 5 20.82 -32.19 13.98
CA THR A 5 20.27 -31.32 12.93
C THR A 5 19.07 -30.53 13.44
N LEU A 6 19.19 -29.21 13.39
CA LEU A 6 18.10 -28.25 13.51
C LEU A 6 17.30 -28.27 12.21
N SER A 7 15.97 -28.32 12.30
CA SER A 7 15.09 -27.76 11.27
C SER A 7 13.97 -27.00 11.98
N THR A 8 13.99 -25.69 11.74
CA THR A 8 13.03 -24.70 12.17
C THR A 8 11.67 -25.00 11.50
N SER A 9 10.67 -25.33 12.32
CA SER A 9 9.29 -25.37 11.88
C SER A 9 8.73 -23.96 12.03
N ALA A 10 8.46 -23.36 10.87
CA ALA A 10 7.43 -22.39 10.58
C ALA A 10 6.92 -21.56 11.77
N ALA A 11 7.41 -20.32 11.81
CA ALA A 11 6.78 -19.21 12.49
C ALA A 11 5.45 -18.91 11.80
N ASP A 12 4.42 -19.67 12.14
CA ASP A 12 3.03 -19.29 11.92
C ASP A 12 2.39 -19.11 13.29
N ALA A 13 1.52 -18.10 13.34
CA ALA A 13 0.56 -17.80 14.38
C ALA A 13 0.97 -16.71 15.40
N GLU A 14 0.31 -15.56 15.17
CA GLU A 14 -0.36 -14.72 16.17
C GLU A 14 0.34 -13.41 16.53
N ASN A 15 0.28 -12.44 15.62
CA ASN A 15 0.18 -11.04 16.03
C ASN A 15 -1.30 -10.65 16.15
N SER A 16 -1.96 -11.15 17.20
CA SER A 16 -3.23 -10.61 17.67
C SER A 16 -2.91 -9.42 18.59
N GLY A 17 -2.96 -8.21 18.03
CA GLY A 17 -2.56 -7.00 18.75
C GLY A 17 -3.13 -5.71 18.17
N ASP A 18 -4.44 -5.52 18.37
CA ASP A 18 -5.13 -4.26 18.74
C ASP A 18 -6.46 -4.09 17.99
N ALA A 19 -7.53 -4.48 18.68
CA ALA A 19 -8.90 -4.20 18.30
C ALA A 19 -9.26 -2.75 18.70
N GLY A 20 -8.70 -1.79 17.95
CA GLY A 20 -9.22 -0.43 17.87
C GLY A 20 -9.77 -0.23 16.46
N ALA A 21 -11.10 -0.17 16.33
CA ALA A 21 -11.79 0.06 15.06
C ALA A 21 -11.17 1.23 14.28
N ARG A 22 -10.39 0.91 13.25
CA ARG A 22 -9.95 1.84 12.21
C ARG A 22 -10.36 1.19 10.90
N THR A 23 -11.17 1.90 10.13
CA THR A 23 -11.52 1.53 8.76
C THR A 23 -10.25 1.69 7.92
N GLY A 24 -9.28 0.78 8.08
CA GLY A 24 -8.13 0.71 7.21
C GLY A 24 -8.47 -0.28 6.10
N ASP A 25 -8.45 0.15 4.85
CA ASP A 25 -8.83 -0.65 3.66
C ASP A 25 -7.89 -1.82 3.35
N GLY A 26 -7.25 -2.41 4.37
CA GLY A 26 -6.32 -3.52 4.26
C GLY A 26 -5.02 -3.16 3.53
N VAL A 27 -4.72 -1.87 3.40
CA VAL A 27 -3.47 -1.36 2.81
C VAL A 27 -2.41 -1.06 3.87
N GLU A 28 -2.79 -1.10 5.14
CA GLU A 28 -1.88 -0.89 6.26
C GLU A 28 -0.93 -2.09 6.38
N GLU A 29 0.33 -1.84 6.74
CA GLU A 29 1.35 -2.86 7.02
C GLU A 29 1.64 -3.86 5.87
N THR A 30 1.27 -3.51 4.64
CA THR A 30 1.53 -4.35 3.45
C THR A 30 2.82 -3.90 2.75
N THR A 31 3.65 -4.87 2.34
CA THR A 31 4.86 -4.60 1.57
C THR A 31 4.54 -4.23 0.12
N ILE A 32 5.45 -3.49 -0.54
CA ILE A 32 5.30 -3.16 -1.97
C ILE A 32 5.16 -4.43 -2.82
N LEU A 33 5.82 -5.52 -2.44
CA LEU A 33 5.74 -6.79 -3.16
C LEU A 33 4.34 -7.41 -3.09
N GLU A 34 3.70 -7.40 -1.92
CA GLU A 34 2.35 -7.90 -1.73
C GLU A 34 1.31 -7.02 -2.45
N LEU A 35 1.50 -5.69 -2.44
CA LEU A 35 0.68 -4.77 -3.25
C LEU A 35 0.83 -5.04 -4.75
N GLN A 36 2.06 -5.30 -5.22
CA GLN A 36 2.29 -5.66 -6.61
C GLN A 36 1.66 -7.00 -6.99
N GLN A 37 1.70 -7.99 -6.09
CA GLN A 37 1.08 -9.30 -6.29
C GLN A 37 -0.45 -9.20 -6.33
N SER A 38 -1.07 -8.48 -5.40
CA SER A 38 -2.53 -8.25 -5.39
C SER A 38 -3.01 -7.46 -6.62
N MET A 39 -2.21 -6.53 -7.13
CA MET A 39 -2.49 -5.87 -8.41
C MET A 39 -2.24 -6.77 -9.63
N ALA A 40 -1.36 -7.76 -9.53
CA ALA A 40 -1.11 -8.73 -10.60
C ALA A 40 -2.21 -9.81 -10.65
N SER A 41 -2.76 -10.20 -9.50
CA SER A 41 -3.91 -11.11 -9.41
C SER A 41 -5.24 -10.43 -9.78
N GLY A 42 -5.27 -9.09 -9.84
CA GLY A 42 -6.49 -8.31 -10.09
C GLY A 42 -7.36 -8.13 -8.85
N GLU A 43 -6.88 -8.53 -7.68
CA GLU A 43 -7.57 -8.35 -6.39
C GLU A 43 -7.64 -6.87 -6.01
N ARG A 44 -6.60 -6.09 -6.34
CA ARG A 44 -6.54 -4.65 -6.08
C ARG A 44 -6.12 -3.90 -7.34
N THR A 45 -6.45 -2.61 -7.39
CA THR A 45 -6.07 -1.71 -8.48
C THR A 45 -5.25 -0.54 -7.93
N ALA A 46 -4.40 0.07 -8.76
CA ALA A 46 -3.68 1.28 -8.41
C ALA A 46 -4.64 2.39 -7.99
N ARG A 47 -5.79 2.49 -8.66
CA ARG A 47 -6.87 3.42 -8.29
C ARG A 47 -7.37 3.17 -6.87
N PHE A 48 -7.71 1.92 -6.53
CA PHE A 48 -8.18 1.56 -5.19
C PHE A 48 -7.14 1.90 -4.12
N LEU A 49 -5.86 1.58 -4.35
CA LEU A 49 -4.78 1.92 -3.42
C LEU A 49 -4.66 3.43 -3.23
N THR A 50 -4.81 4.20 -4.31
CA THR A 50 -4.73 5.67 -4.26
C THR A 50 -5.91 6.25 -3.49
N GLU A 51 -7.13 5.77 -3.73
CA GLU A 51 -8.34 6.19 -3.00
C GLU A 51 -8.19 5.94 -1.50
N ALA A 52 -7.77 4.74 -1.11
CA ALA A 52 -7.55 4.37 0.29
C ALA A 52 -6.49 5.26 0.98
N TYR A 53 -5.39 5.60 0.30
CA TYR A 53 -4.40 6.51 0.89
C TYR A 53 -4.89 7.96 0.96
N LEU A 54 -5.67 8.42 -0.02
CA LEU A 54 -6.25 9.77 0.01
C LEU A 54 -7.26 9.93 1.15
N GLU A 55 -8.15 8.96 1.33
CA GLU A 55 -9.10 8.93 2.45
C GLU A 55 -8.37 8.98 3.79
N ARG A 56 -7.31 8.18 3.94
CA ARG A 56 -6.48 8.23 5.15
C ARG A 56 -5.79 9.59 5.38
N ILE A 57 -5.31 10.24 4.32
CA ILE A 57 -4.72 11.58 4.44
C ILE A 57 -5.79 12.59 4.91
N GLU A 58 -7.00 12.50 4.38
CA GLU A 58 -8.12 13.35 4.81
C GLU A 58 -8.48 13.11 6.28
N GLU A 59 -8.55 11.85 6.72
CA GLU A 59 -8.89 11.47 8.09
C GLU A 59 -7.80 11.86 9.10
N ILE A 60 -6.53 11.62 8.79
CA ILE A 60 -5.43 11.76 9.76
C ILE A 60 -4.72 13.11 9.65
N ASP A 61 -4.43 13.54 8.42
CA ASP A 61 -3.57 14.71 8.18
C ASP A 61 -4.37 16.02 8.17
N SER A 62 -5.59 16.01 7.63
CA SER A 62 -6.44 17.20 7.49
C SER A 62 -7.46 17.36 8.62
N THR A 63 -8.23 16.31 8.93
CA THR A 63 -9.42 16.43 9.80
C THR A 63 -9.20 15.88 11.22
N GLY A 64 -8.23 14.98 11.40
CA GLY A 64 -7.94 14.30 12.67
C GLY A 64 -6.89 15.04 13.51
N PRO A 65 -5.77 14.40 13.91
CA PRO A 65 -4.72 15.02 14.74
C PRO A 65 -4.01 16.22 14.08
N ALA A 66 -4.37 16.59 12.84
CA ALA A 66 -3.82 17.71 12.08
C ALA A 66 -2.28 17.66 12.05
N LEU A 67 -1.74 16.51 11.63
CA LEU A 67 -0.29 16.32 11.53
C LEU A 67 0.34 17.28 10.53
N ASN A 68 -0.43 17.77 9.53
CA ASN A 68 0.01 18.68 8.48
C ASN A 68 1.29 18.17 7.78
N SER A 69 1.33 16.87 7.50
CA SER A 69 2.45 16.15 6.89
C SER A 69 2.42 16.23 5.37
N VAL A 70 1.24 16.45 4.78
CA VAL A 70 1.02 16.56 3.33
C VAL A 70 0.68 18.00 2.98
N LEU A 71 1.60 18.68 2.28
CA LEU A 71 1.40 20.09 1.92
C LEU A 71 0.36 20.29 0.81
N ALA A 72 0.36 19.39 -0.18
CA ALA A 72 -0.55 19.43 -1.31
C ALA A 72 -0.76 18.03 -1.88
N LEU A 73 -1.98 17.76 -2.33
CA LEU A 73 -2.33 16.54 -3.06
C LEU A 73 -2.29 16.82 -4.57
N ASN A 74 -1.90 15.81 -5.35
CA ASN A 74 -1.97 15.90 -6.81
C ASN A 74 -3.45 15.74 -7.24
N PRO A 75 -4.09 16.74 -7.88
CA PRO A 75 -5.47 16.63 -8.32
C PRO A 75 -5.69 15.51 -9.35
N ASP A 76 -4.64 15.14 -10.09
CA ASP A 76 -4.68 14.14 -11.15
C ASP A 76 -4.36 12.72 -10.62
N ALA A 77 -4.16 12.54 -9.31
CA ALA A 77 -3.68 11.27 -8.74
C ALA A 77 -4.56 10.06 -9.12
N LEU A 78 -5.88 10.21 -9.04
CA LEU A 78 -6.84 9.15 -9.36
C LEU A 78 -6.87 8.83 -10.86
N ASP A 79 -6.73 9.83 -11.71
CA ASP A 79 -6.72 9.68 -13.16
C ASP A 79 -5.43 8.99 -13.62
N ILE A 80 -4.29 9.37 -13.05
CA ILE A 80 -3.00 8.72 -13.27
C ILE A 80 -3.07 7.26 -12.83
N ALA A 81 -3.60 6.98 -11.64
CA ALA A 81 -3.76 5.61 -11.14
C ALA A 81 -4.63 4.76 -12.07
N SER A 82 -5.78 5.30 -12.51
CA SER A 82 -6.67 4.64 -13.46
C SER A 82 -5.99 4.37 -14.82
N ALA A 83 -5.15 5.30 -15.28
CA ALA A 83 -4.38 5.12 -16.52
C ALA A 83 -3.32 4.02 -16.38
N LEU A 84 -2.66 3.92 -15.22
CA LEU A 84 -1.68 2.87 -14.93
C LEU A 84 -2.33 1.49 -14.81
N ASP A 85 -3.56 1.39 -14.28
CA ASP A 85 -4.33 0.16 -14.25
C ASP A 85 -4.65 -0.34 -15.68
N ARG A 86 -5.14 0.56 -16.54
CA ARG A 86 -5.38 0.24 -17.96
C ARG A 86 -4.10 -0.19 -18.65
N GLU A 87 -3.01 0.53 -18.46
CA GLU A 87 -1.72 0.17 -19.05
C GLU A 87 -1.22 -1.20 -18.59
N ARG A 88 -1.40 -1.54 -17.30
CA ARG A 88 -1.05 -2.86 -16.77
C ARG A 88 -1.78 -3.97 -17.54
N GLN A 89 -3.05 -3.77 -17.87
CA GLN A 89 -3.85 -4.73 -18.63
C GLN A 89 -3.45 -4.82 -20.10
N GLU A 90 -3.11 -3.69 -20.72
CA GLU A 90 -2.80 -3.61 -22.16
C GLU A 90 -1.37 -4.02 -22.50
N ARG A 91 -0.39 -3.59 -21.69
CA ARG A 91 1.05 -3.66 -22.00
C ARG A 91 1.86 -4.35 -20.91
N GLY A 92 1.26 -4.61 -19.76
CA GLY A 92 1.95 -5.09 -18.56
C GLY A 92 2.55 -3.95 -17.72
N PRO A 93 3.10 -4.27 -16.54
CA PRO A 93 3.64 -3.29 -15.62
C PRO A 93 4.98 -2.72 -16.12
N ARG A 94 5.25 -1.44 -15.85
CA ARG A 94 6.53 -0.77 -16.14
C ARG A 94 7.68 -1.16 -15.21
N GLY A 95 7.39 -1.88 -14.13
CA GLY A 95 8.35 -2.29 -13.11
C GLY A 95 7.72 -2.45 -11.72
N ALA A 96 8.56 -2.62 -10.70
CA ALA A 96 8.12 -2.92 -9.32
C ALA A 96 7.30 -1.81 -8.64
N LEU A 97 7.33 -0.58 -9.16
CA LEU A 97 6.57 0.55 -8.65
C LEU A 97 5.36 0.91 -9.51
N HIS A 98 5.02 0.09 -10.50
CA HIS A 98 3.90 0.37 -11.40
C HIS A 98 2.58 0.40 -10.63
N GLY A 99 1.95 1.58 -10.55
CA GLY A 99 0.68 1.78 -9.84
C GLY A 99 0.79 1.98 -8.33
N ILE A 100 2.00 2.12 -7.78
CA ILE A 100 2.20 2.35 -6.33
C ILE A 100 2.16 3.86 -6.04
N PRO A 101 1.25 4.33 -5.17
CA PRO A 101 1.20 5.73 -4.73
C PRO A 101 2.44 6.10 -3.91
N VAL A 102 3.00 7.28 -4.14
CA VAL A 102 4.17 7.79 -3.42
C VAL A 102 4.00 9.27 -3.06
N LEU A 103 4.62 9.69 -1.97
CA LEU A 103 4.71 11.10 -1.57
C LEU A 103 6.12 11.64 -1.84
N LEU A 104 6.19 12.90 -2.27
CA LEU A 104 7.43 13.62 -2.53
C LEU A 104 7.61 14.74 -1.51
N LYS A 105 8.85 14.99 -1.10
CA LYS A 105 9.19 16.09 -0.21
C LYS A 105 9.32 17.39 -0.99
N ASP A 106 8.85 18.50 -0.42
CA ASP A 106 8.81 19.84 -1.01
C ASP A 106 10.19 20.53 -1.21
N ASN A 107 11.28 19.76 -1.15
CA ASN A 107 12.65 20.24 -1.36
C ASN A 107 13.26 19.74 -2.67
N LEU A 108 12.45 19.11 -3.53
CA LEU A 108 12.86 18.57 -4.83
C LEU A 108 12.85 19.64 -5.93
#